data_AF-A0A0D0ACA9-F1
#
_entry.id   AF-A0A0D0ACA9-F1
#
_cell.length_a   1.000
_cell.length_b   1.000
_cell.length_c   1.000
_cell.angle_alpha   90.00
_cell.angle_beta   90.00
_cell.angle_gamma   90.00
#
_symmetry.space_group_name_H-M   'P 1'
#
loop_
_entity.id
_entity.type
_entity.pdbx_description
1 polymer ?
#
loop_
_entity_poly.entity_id
_entity_poly.type
_entity_poly.pdbx_seq_one_letter_code
_entity_poly.pdbx_strand_id
1 'polypeptide(L)' 'LDNRTTHLFFDNYQSNLFNVPDGLDQGCPLSPFGFITYNSGVLTVTDPNPRSGELSLGFIDDMALVARGRTYEE' A
#
# COMPACT_ATOMS: atom_id res chain seq x y z
N LEU A 1 -15.07 14.07 0.75
CA LEU A 1 -15.57 12.68 0.81
C LEU A 1 -16.08 12.53 2.22
N ASP A 2 -17.21 13.17 2.51
CA ASP A 2 -17.62 13.37 3.90
C ASP A 2 -18.81 12.45 4.16
N ASN A 3 -18.89 11.89 5.37
CA ASN A 3 -19.95 10.97 5.81
C ASN A 3 -19.96 9.57 5.16
N ARG A 4 -18.78 8.99 4.87
CA ARG A 4 -18.70 7.55 4.55
C ARG A 4 -19.01 6.73 5.79
N THR A 5 -19.87 5.73 5.63
CA THR A 5 -20.26 4.82 6.70
C THR A 5 -20.18 3.37 6.23
N THR A 6 -19.95 2.44 7.15
CA THR A 6 -19.86 1.01 6.81
C THR A 6 -20.38 0.11 7.94
N HIS A 7 -20.64 -1.15 7.57
CA HIS A 7 -20.82 -2.27 8.49
C HIS A 7 -19.66 -3.24 8.31
N LEU A 8 -19.18 -3.81 9.41
CA LEU A 8 -18.29 -4.98 9.36
C LEU A 8 -19.13 -6.25 9.40
N PHE A 9 -18.82 -7.19 8.51
CA PHE A 9 -19.45 -8.51 8.44
C PHE A 9 -18.38 -9.58 8.69
N PHE A 10 -18.59 -10.41 9.71
CA PHE A 10 -17.75 -11.55 10.03
C PHE A 10 -18.65 -12.74 10.41
N ASP A 11 -18.55 -13.85 9.69
CA ASP A 11 -19.35 -15.05 9.92
C ASP A 11 -20.86 -14.74 10.04
N ASN A 12 -21.40 -14.81 11.27
CA ASN A 12 -22.78 -14.55 11.64
C ASN A 12 -22.96 -13.25 12.46
N TYR A 13 -21.96 -12.38 12.46
CA TYR A 13 -21.96 -11.07 13.12
C TYR A 13 -21.96 -9.93 12.10
N GLN A 14 -22.81 -8.94 12.35
CA GLN A 14 -22.81 -7.65 11.67
C GLN A 14 -22.64 -6.54 12.71
N SER A 15 -21.69 -5.63 12.49
CA SER A 15 -21.52 -4.47 13.37
C SER A 15 -22.67 -3.47 13.20
N ASN A 16 -22.82 -2.55 14.17
CA ASN A 16 -23.59 -1.33 13.95
C ASN A 16 -22.95 -0.51 12.81
N LEU A 17 -23.75 0.37 12.19
CA LEU A 17 -23.23 1.34 11.21
C LEU A 17 -22.34 2.35 11.92
N PHE A 18 -21.15 2.63 11.37
CA PHE A 18 -20.24 3.63 11.91
C PHE A 18 -19.55 4.44 10.80
N ASN A 19 -19.07 5.63 11.16
CA ASN A 19 -18.37 6.53 10.24
C ASN A 19 -16.93 6.06 9.99
N VAL A 20 -16.48 6.18 8.75
CA VAL A 20 -15.11 5.87 8.32
C VAL A 20 -14.43 7.19 7.90
N PRO A 21 -13.67 7.83 8.81
CA PRO A 21 -13.08 9.14 8.54
C PRO A 21 -11.97 9.06 7.48
N ASP A 22 -11.22 7.97 7.45
CA ASP A 22 -9.98 7.86 6.68
C ASP A 22 -9.91 6.57 5.86
N GLY A 23 -8.94 6.51 4.94
CA GLY A 23 -8.70 5.36 4.08
C GLY A 23 -9.60 5.30 2.84
N LEU A 24 -9.47 4.23 2.07
CA LEU A 24 -10.19 4.02 0.80
C LEU A 24 -11.19 2.88 0.94
N ASP A 25 -12.28 2.96 0.17
CA ASP A 25 -13.36 1.97 0.26
C ASP A 25 -12.89 0.62 -0.31
N GLN A 26 -13.03 -0.45 0.49
CA GLN A 26 -12.73 -1.80 0.01
C GLN A 26 -13.79 -2.24 -1.02
N GLY A 27 -13.34 -2.94 -2.07
CA GLY A 27 -14.21 -3.37 -3.16
C GLY A 27 -14.52 -2.30 -4.21
N CYS A 28 -14.14 -1.04 -3.99
CA CYS A 28 -14.23 -0.01 -5.02
C CYS A 28 -13.11 -0.20 -6.07
N PRO A 29 -13.43 -0.29 -7.37
CA PRO A 29 -12.42 -0.50 -8.42
C PRO A 29 -11.39 0.63 -8.56
N LEU A 30 -11.70 1.84 -8.07
CA LEU A 30 -10.79 2.98 -8.12
C LEU A 30 -9.88 3.08 -6.89
N SER A 31 -10.22 2.42 -5.78
CA SER A 31 -9.43 2.45 -4.55
C SER A 31 -7.99 1.96 -4.75
N PRO A 32 -7.70 0.88 -5.50
CA PRO A 32 -6.32 0.46 -5.73
C PRO A 32 -5.46 1.53 -6.39
N PHE A 33 -6.00 2.29 -7.35
CA PHE A 33 -5.27 3.38 -8.01
C PHE A 33 -4.96 4.53 -7.04
N GLY A 34 -5.95 4.91 -6.22
CA GLY A 34 -5.76 5.90 -5.17
C GLY A 34 -4.72 5.47 -4.15
N PHE A 35 -4.75 4.19 -3.74
CA PHE A 35 -3.80 3.63 -2.79
C PHE A 35 -2.37 3.64 -3.32
N ILE A 36 -2.16 3.14 -4.55
CA ILE A 36 -0.84 3.11 -5.18
C ILE A 36 -0.29 4.53 -5.38
N THR A 37 -1.14 5.47 -5.80
CA THR A 37 -0.73 6.87 -6.00
C THR A 37 -0.36 7.54 -4.68
N TYR A 38 -1.15 7.33 -3.62
CA TYR A 38 -0.85 7.88 -2.30
C TYR A 38 0.47 7.35 -1.73
N ASN A 39 0.73 6.04 -1.91
CA ASN A 39 1.93 5.38 -1.38
C ASN A 39 3.13 5.41 -2.34
N SER A 40 3.04 6.06 -3.50
CA SER A 40 4.09 5.98 -4.54
C SER A 40 5.44 6.52 -4.06
N GLY A 41 5.46 7.41 -3.07
CA GLY A 41 6.69 7.93 -2.48
C GLY A 41 7.55 6.86 -1.78
N VAL A 42 6.97 5.73 -1.37
CA VAL A 42 7.74 4.62 -0.79
C VAL A 42 8.65 3.98 -1.85
N LEU A 43 8.27 4.03 -3.13
CA LEU A 43 9.06 3.50 -4.23
C LEU A 43 10.28 4.37 -4.57
N THR A 44 10.38 5.58 -4.02
CA THR A 44 11.51 6.50 -4.27
C THR A 44 12.55 6.50 -3.15
N VAL A 45 12.47 5.53 -2.21
CA VAL A 45 13.42 5.42 -1.09
C VAL A 45 14.81 4.99 -1.57
N THR A 46 14.91 4.09 -2.54
CA THR A 46 16.18 3.70 -3.18
C THR A 46 16.45 4.52 -4.42
N ASP A 47 17.72 4.64 -4.82
CA ASP A 47 18.07 5.21 -6.14
C ASP A 47 17.35 4.41 -7.25
N PRO A 48 16.51 5.05 -8.08
CA PRO A 48 15.79 4.37 -9.15
C PRO A 48 16.71 3.83 -10.25
N ASN A 49 18.00 4.18 -10.23
CA ASN A 49 18.99 3.62 -11.13
C ASN A 49 19.41 2.21 -10.67
N PRO A 50 19.05 1.12 -11.39
CA PRO A 50 19.39 -0.24 -10.99
C PRO A 50 20.90 -0.51 -10.92
N ARG A 51 21.72 0.41 -11.48
CA ARG A 51 23.19 0.35 -11.41
C ARG A 51 23.74 0.78 -10.03
N SER A 52 22.94 1.44 -9.20
CA SER A 52 23.30 1.79 -7.82
C SER A 52 23.43 0.55 -6.92
N GLY A 53 22.78 -0.56 -7.31
CA GLY A 53 22.72 -1.79 -6.54
C GLY A 53 21.50 -1.89 -5.62
N GLU A 54 20.63 -0.87 -5.60
CA GLU A 54 19.43 -0.84 -4.76
C GLU A 54 18.15 -0.73 -5.61
N LEU A 55 17.05 -1.29 -5.12
CA LEU A 55 15.76 -1.27 -5.80
C LEU A 55 14.59 -1.37 -4.79
N SER A 56 13.65 -0.43 -4.88
CA SER A 56 12.33 -0.51 -4.24
C SER A 56 11.31 -1.15 -5.18
N LEU A 57 10.59 -2.16 -4.67
CA LEU A 57 9.47 -2.82 -5.34
C LEU A 57 8.22 -2.71 -4.47
N GLY A 58 7.06 -2.56 -5.10
CA GLY A 58 5.78 -2.51 -4.39
C GLY A 58 4.65 -3.14 -5.20
N PHE A 59 3.74 -3.81 -4.51
CA PHE A 59 2.53 -4.40 -5.07
C PHE A 59 1.39 -4.28 -4.05
N ILE A 60 0.47 -3.33 -4.28
CA ILE A 60 -0.59 -2.97 -3.32
C ILE A 60 0.06 -2.73 -1.94
N ASP A 61 -0.21 -3.58 -0.95
CA ASP A 61 0.24 -3.48 0.43
C ASP A 61 1.61 -4.11 0.69
N ASP A 62 2.12 -4.93 -0.24
CA ASP A 62 3.44 -5.54 -0.13
C ASP A 62 4.54 -4.61 -0.68
N MET A 63 5.63 -4.49 0.08
CA MET A 63 6.81 -3.72 -0.30
C MET A 63 8.08 -4.55 -0.09
N ALA A 64 9.03 -4.41 -1.01
CA ALA A 64 10.35 -5.03 -0.89
C ALA A 64 11.46 -4.05 -1.23
N LEU A 65 12.53 -4.10 -0.45
CA LEU A 65 13.79 -3.42 -0.73
C LEU A 65 14.83 -4.47 -1.09
N VAL A 66 15.47 -4.30 -2.23
CA VAL A 66 16.53 -5.17 -2.73
C VAL A 66 17.83 -4.39 -2.73
N ALA A 67 18.88 -4.99 -2.21
CA ALA A 67 20.24 -4.46 -2.26
C ALA A 67 21.19 -5.53 -2.80
N ARG A 68 22.21 -5.09 -3.53
CA ARG A 68 23.26 -5.94 -4.11
C ARG A 68 24.62 -5.50 -3.59
N GLY A 69 25.27 -6.38 -2.83
CA GLY A 69 26.68 -6.26 -2.47
C GLY A 69 27.58 -6.33 -3.71
N ARG A 70 28.72 -5.64 -3.68
CA ARG A 70 29.74 -5.70 -4.74
C ARG A 70 30.61 -6.95 -4.57
N THR A 71 30.75 -7.42 -3.33
CA THR A 71 31.47 -8.66 -2.98
C THR A 71 30.55 -9.62 -2.22
N TYR A 72 31.07 -10.79 -1.86
CA TYR A 72 30.32 -11.79 -1.08
C TYR A 72 30.26 -11.44 0.41
N GLU A 73 31.25 -10.68 0.88
CA GLU A 73 31.37 -10.22 2.27
C GLU A 73 30.53 -8.98 2.58
N GLU A 74 29.95 -8.35 1.54
CA GLU A 74 28.93 -7.29 1.61
C GLU A 74 27.53 -7.86 1.42
#